data_AF-T1AKB1-F1
#
_entry.id   AF-T1AKB1-F1
#
_cell.length_a   1.000
_cell.length_b   1.000
_cell.length_c   1.000
_cell.angle_alpha   90.00
_cell.angle_beta   90.00
_cell.angle_gamma   90.00
#
_symmetry.space_group_name_H-M   'P 1'
#
loop_
_entity.id
_entity.type
_entity.pdbx_description
1 polymer ?
#
loop_
_entity_poly.entity_id
_entity_poly.type
_entity_poly.pdbx_seq_one_letter_code
_entity_poly.pdbx_strand_id
1 'polypeptide(L)'
;MHTLTLSWHGVFVIVLLVAALVLYSRPRVPIETTSLGVLLTLLLVFALWPYHGAHGKLSPMVFYRGFANGALVAIVSLMIAGQALVRTGALAPLTRVLSRLWKLSPVFTLLLVLALTAALSAFVNDTPIVVLLIPVLTRMARDSGRSPSKMLMP
;
A
#
# COMPACT_ATOMS: atom_id res chain seq x y z
N MET A 1 -10.11 -20.03 -31.98
CA MET A 1 -8.66 -19.96 -31.67
C MET A 1 -8.20 -18.54 -31.94
N HIS A 2 -8.24 -17.66 -30.93
CA HIS A 2 -7.77 -16.28 -31.06
C HIS A 2 -6.25 -16.28 -31.12
N THR A 3 -5.69 -16.00 -32.28
CA THR A 3 -4.26 -15.71 -32.39
C THR A 3 -3.99 -14.46 -31.57
N LEU A 4 -3.29 -14.62 -30.43
CA LEU A 4 -2.63 -13.52 -29.73
C LEU A 4 -1.53 -13.00 -30.68
N THR A 5 -1.91 -12.23 -31.69
CA THR A 5 -0.93 -11.47 -32.47
C THR A 5 -0.43 -10.37 -31.53
N LEU A 6 0.80 -10.56 -31.06
CA LEU A 6 1.48 -9.61 -30.21
C LEU A 6 1.64 -8.29 -30.99
N SER A 7 0.69 -7.37 -30.81
CA SER A 7 0.68 -6.09 -31.49
C SER A 7 1.84 -5.24 -30.99
N TRP A 8 2.31 -4.30 -31.82
CA TRP A 8 3.42 -3.42 -31.46
C TRP A 8 3.10 -2.61 -30.19
N HIS A 9 1.83 -2.22 -30.02
CA HIS A 9 1.32 -1.62 -28.79
C HIS A 9 1.41 -2.56 -27.58
N GLY A 10 1.12 -3.84 -27.75
CA GLY A 10 1.25 -4.85 -26.69
C GLY A 10 2.70 -5.02 -26.22
N VAL A 11 3.65 -5.15 -27.16
CA VAL A 11 5.09 -5.20 -26.84
C VAL A 11 5.51 -3.94 -26.09
N PHE A 12 5.10 -2.77 -26.59
CA PHE A 12 5.40 -1.49 -25.97
C PHE A 12 4.92 -1.42 -24.51
N VAL A 13 3.67 -1.81 -24.25
CA VAL A 13 3.11 -1.79 -22.88
C VAL A 13 3.85 -2.76 -21.97
N ILE A 14 4.25 -3.94 -22.46
CA ILE A 14 5.05 -4.90 -21.67
C ILE A 14 6.43 -4.33 -21.34
N VAL A 15 7.12 -3.74 -22.33
CA VAL A 15 8.42 -3.10 -22.11
C VAL A 15 8.29 -1.94 -21.12
N LEU A 16 7.24 -1.13 -21.25
CA LEU A 16 6.94 -0.04 -20.34
C LEU A 16 6.65 -0.54 -18.92
N LEU A 17 5.91 -1.64 -18.77
CA LEU A 17 5.65 -2.28 -17.48
C LEU A 17 6.96 -2.72 -16.81
N VAL A 18 7.83 -3.41 -17.55
CA VAL A 18 9.14 -3.82 -17.03
C VAL A 18 9.98 -2.61 -16.65
N ALA A 19 10.01 -1.57 -17.48
CA ALA A 19 10.71 -0.32 -17.18
C ALA A 19 10.16 0.36 -15.93
N ALA A 20 8.83 0.40 -15.76
CA ALA A 20 8.16 0.95 -14.59
C ALA A 20 8.54 0.19 -13.31
N LEU A 21 8.55 -1.14 -13.36
CA LEU A 21 8.97 -1.98 -12.23
C LEU A 21 10.43 -1.73 -11.84
N VAL A 22 11.33 -1.63 -12.83
CA VAL A 22 12.73 -1.27 -12.59
C VAL A 22 12.86 0.12 -11.99
N LEU A 23 12.07 1.08 -12.44
CA LEU A 23 12.12 2.46 -11.94
C LEU A 23 11.54 2.57 -10.51
N TYR A 24 10.46 1.84 -10.20
CA TYR A 24 9.92 1.72 -8.84
C TYR A 24 10.88 1.05 -7.87
N SER A 25 11.70 0.12 -8.32
CA SER A 25 12.71 -0.52 -7.46
C SER A 25 13.85 0.44 -7.10
N ARG A 26 14.00 1.58 -7.78
CA ARG A 26 15.10 2.53 -7.51
C ARG A 26 14.69 3.52 -6.41
N PRO A 27 15.38 3.53 -5.25
CA PRO A 27 15.04 4.42 -4.14
C PRO A 27 15.28 5.91 -4.42
N ARG A 28 15.95 6.25 -5.53
CA ARG A 28 16.25 7.63 -5.92
C ARG A 28 15.11 8.33 -6.65
N VAL A 29 14.12 7.60 -7.16
CA VAL A 29 13.02 8.16 -7.95
C VAL A 29 11.73 8.04 -7.14
N PRO A 30 11.07 9.15 -6.77
CA PRO A 30 9.79 9.10 -6.08
C PRO A 30 8.76 8.29 -6.87
N ILE A 31 7.95 7.50 -6.17
CA ILE A 31 6.96 6.61 -6.80
C ILE A 31 5.91 7.41 -7.58
N GLU A 32 5.61 8.63 -7.13
CA GLU A 32 4.69 9.58 -7.75
C GLU A 32 5.21 10.02 -9.12
N THR A 33 6.50 10.37 -9.20
CA THR A 33 7.13 10.80 -10.45
C THR A 33 7.18 9.68 -11.49
N THR A 34 7.47 8.45 -11.05
CA THR A 34 7.45 7.26 -11.93
C THR A 34 6.03 6.97 -12.41
N SER A 35 5.04 7.00 -11.52
CA SER A 35 3.63 6.76 -11.86
C SER A 35 3.11 7.75 -12.91
N LEU A 36 3.39 9.04 -12.69
CA LEU A 36 3.02 10.10 -13.63
C LEU A 36 3.78 9.94 -14.96
N GLY A 37 5.07 9.61 -14.93
CA GLY A 37 5.86 9.36 -16.12
C GLY A 37 5.32 8.21 -16.97
N VAL A 38 4.95 7.09 -16.34
CA VAL A 38 4.36 5.93 -17.03
C VAL A 38 3.01 6.30 -17.65
N LEU A 39 2.15 6.99 -16.91
CA LEU A 39 0.85 7.46 -17.42
C LEU A 39 1.01 8.41 -18.59
N LEU A 40 1.89 9.42 -18.47
CA LEU A 40 2.19 10.36 -19.55
C LEU A 40 2.72 9.64 -20.79
N THR A 41 3.62 8.68 -20.62
CA THR A 41 4.19 7.91 -21.72
C THR A 41 3.11 7.09 -22.41
N LEU A 42 2.22 6.42 -21.66
CA LEU A 42 1.06 5.71 -22.21
C LEU A 42 0.17 6.65 -23.03
N LEU A 43 -0.16 7.81 -22.48
CA LEU A 43 -1.02 8.78 -23.14
C LEU A 43 -0.41 9.32 -24.43
N LEU A 44 0.87 9.71 -24.40
CA LEU A 44 1.58 10.25 -25.55
C LEU A 44 1.69 9.23 -26.67
N VAL A 45 2.08 7.99 -26.36
CA VAL A 45 2.26 6.94 -27.37
C VAL A 45 0.92 6.56 -28.01
N PHE A 46 -0.16 6.43 -27.24
CA PHE A 46 -1.48 6.11 -27.78
C PHE A 46 -2.17 7.31 -28.45
N ALA A 47 -1.78 8.55 -28.12
CA ALA A 47 -2.26 9.75 -28.82
C ALA A 47 -1.57 9.94 -30.17
N LEU A 48 -0.26 9.70 -30.25
CA LEU A 48 0.54 9.84 -31.47
C LEU A 48 0.36 8.63 -32.41
N TRP A 49 0.25 7.42 -31.86
CA TRP A 49 -0.03 6.19 -32.59
C TRP A 49 -1.31 5.53 -32.07
N PRO A 50 -2.49 5.96 -32.54
CA PRO A 50 -3.76 5.38 -32.11
C PRO A 50 -3.79 3.88 -32.37
N TYR A 51 -4.20 3.11 -31.37
CA TYR A 51 -4.40 1.67 -31.53
C TYR A 51 -5.69 1.41 -32.33
N HIS A 52 -5.56 0.75 -33.48
CA HIS A 52 -6.67 0.31 -34.31
C HIS A 52 -6.77 -1.21 -34.21
N GLY A 53 -7.58 -1.71 -33.28
CA GLY A 53 -7.80 -3.15 -33.09
C GLY A 53 -9.18 -3.61 -33.57
N ALA A 54 -9.42 -4.92 -33.50
CA ALA A 54 -10.70 -5.55 -33.85
C ALA A 54 -11.91 -5.04 -33.04
N HIS A 55 -11.67 -4.41 -31.87
CA HIS A 55 -12.70 -3.85 -30.99
C HIS A 55 -12.87 -2.33 -31.15
N GLY A 56 -12.25 -1.72 -32.17
CA GLY A 56 -12.31 -0.28 -32.43
C GLY A 56 -11.07 0.48 -31.94
N LYS A 57 -11.15 1.81 -31.99
CA LYS A 57 -10.07 2.72 -31.57
C LYS A 57 -10.00 2.82 -30.06
N LEU A 58 -8.81 2.63 -29.48
CA LEU A 58 -8.60 2.88 -28.05
C LEU A 58 -8.26 4.36 -27.82
N SER A 59 -9.18 5.10 -27.19
CA SER A 59 -8.92 6.49 -26.80
C SER A 59 -7.91 6.55 -25.65
N PRO A 60 -6.88 7.43 -25.71
CA PRO A 60 -5.94 7.63 -24.60
C PRO A 60 -6.65 7.97 -23.28
N MET A 61 -7.83 8.61 -23.34
CA MET A 61 -8.60 8.99 -22.16
C MET A 61 -9.04 7.79 -21.30
N VAL A 62 -9.07 6.59 -21.88
CA VAL A 62 -9.39 5.35 -21.14
C VAL A 62 -8.40 5.10 -20.01
N PHE A 63 -7.12 5.48 -20.16
CA PHE A 63 -6.11 5.28 -19.13
C PHE A 63 -6.38 6.11 -17.86
N TYR A 64 -7.05 7.27 -17.98
CA TYR A 64 -7.46 8.06 -16.83
C TYR A 64 -8.60 7.42 -16.02
N ARG A 65 -9.33 6.44 -16.58
CA ARG A 65 -10.40 5.74 -15.83
C ARG A 65 -9.87 4.99 -14.61
N GLY A 66 -8.57 4.67 -14.58
CA GLY A 66 -7.91 4.11 -13.40
C GLY A 66 -8.01 5.00 -12.15
N PHE A 67 -8.05 6.33 -12.31
CA PHE A 67 -8.23 7.26 -11.19
C PHE A 67 -9.66 7.24 -10.62
N ALA A 68 -10.65 6.88 -11.42
CA ALA A 68 -12.03 6.70 -10.99
C ALA A 68 -12.32 5.29 -10.46
N ASN A 69 -11.28 4.48 -10.20
CA ASN A 69 -11.46 3.13 -9.67
C ASN A 69 -11.97 3.19 -8.23
N GLY A 70 -13.08 2.51 -7.96
CA GLY A 70 -13.67 2.42 -6.62
C GLY A 70 -12.69 1.89 -5.57
N ALA A 71 -11.73 1.04 -5.94
CA ALA A 71 -10.67 0.58 -5.04
C ALA A 71 -9.75 1.72 -4.58
N LEU A 72 -9.39 2.65 -5.47
CA LEU A 72 -8.57 3.82 -5.12
C LEU A 72 -9.31 4.74 -4.15
N VAL A 73 -10.61 4.98 -4.41
CA VAL A 73 -11.47 5.75 -3.50
C VAL A 73 -11.54 5.09 -2.12
N ALA A 74 -11.78 3.77 -2.07
CA ALA A 74 -11.83 3.03 -0.81
C ALA A 74 -10.53 3.14 0.00
N ILE A 75 -9.37 3.01 -0.65
CA ILE A 75 -8.05 3.17 0.00
C ILE A 75 -7.88 4.57 0.56
N VAL A 76 -8.22 5.61 -0.20
CA VAL A 76 -8.12 7.01 0.25
C VAL A 76 -9.06 7.26 1.44
N SER A 77 -10.31 6.82 1.37
CA SER A 77 -11.27 6.92 2.47
C SER A 77 -10.75 6.25 3.75
N LEU A 78 -10.14 5.07 3.60
CA LEU A 78 -9.57 4.33 4.71
C LEU A 78 -8.34 5.02 5.33
N MET A 79 -7.45 5.56 4.50
CA MET A 79 -6.31 6.34 4.98
C MET A 79 -6.77 7.57 5.78
N ILE A 80 -7.81 8.26 5.30
CA ILE A 80 -8.41 9.41 6.00
C ILE A 80 -9.02 8.97 7.33
N ALA A 81 -9.81 7.89 7.34
CA ALA A 81 -10.44 7.36 8.55
C ALA A 81 -9.39 6.91 9.59
N GLY A 82 -8.35 6.21 9.16
CA GLY A 82 -7.24 5.79 10.03
C GLY A 82 -6.52 6.98 10.66
N GLN A 83 -6.21 8.02 9.86
CA GLN A 83 -5.57 9.23 10.35
C GLN A 83 -6.47 10.02 11.30
N ALA A 84 -7.78 10.09 11.03
CA ALA A 84 -8.75 10.73 11.91
C ALA A 84 -8.83 10.02 13.27
N LEU A 85 -8.79 8.69 13.29
CA LEU A 85 -8.82 7.89 14.52
C LEU A 85 -7.57 8.12 15.38
N VAL A 86 -6.41 8.28 14.75
CA VAL A 86 -5.13 8.62 15.43
C VAL A 86 -5.15 10.07 15.93
N ARG A 87 -5.57 11.03 15.10
CA ARG A 87 -5.62 12.47 15.45
C ARG A 87 -6.62 12.81 16.54
N THR A 88 -7.79 12.16 16.55
CA THR A 88 -8.83 12.37 17.57
C THR A 88 -8.51 11.70 18.91
N GLY A 89 -7.49 10.84 18.95
CA GLY A 89 -7.14 10.09 20.16
C GLY A 89 -8.20 9.07 20.56
N ALA A 90 -9.11 8.68 19.66
CA ALA A 90 -10.11 7.63 19.91
C ALA A 90 -9.46 6.28 20.27
N LEU A 91 -8.18 6.08 19.92
CA LEU A 91 -7.37 4.92 20.32
C LEU A 91 -6.74 5.02 21.72
N ALA A 92 -6.78 6.18 22.39
CA ALA A 92 -6.26 6.38 23.74
C ALA A 92 -6.92 5.49 24.82
N PRO A 93 -8.25 5.25 24.83
CA PRO A 93 -8.84 4.26 25.75
C PRO A 93 -8.37 2.84 25.46
N LEU A 94 -8.31 2.45 24.18
CA LEU A 94 -7.88 1.10 23.77
C LEU A 94 -6.43 0.81 24.21
N THR A 95 -5.52 1.75 23.97
CA THR A 95 -4.11 1.63 24.36
C THR A 95 -3.91 1.58 25.89
N ARG A 96 -4.76 2.27 26.67
CA ARG A 96 -4.75 2.17 28.14
C ARG A 96 -5.18 0.78 28.63
N VAL A 97 -6.22 0.18 28.03
CA VAL A 97 -6.67 -1.18 28.36
C VAL A 97 -5.57 -2.20 28.06
N LEU A 98 -4.98 -2.14 26.86
CA LEU A 98 -3.86 -3.00 26.47
C LEU A 98 -2.66 -2.85 27.42
N SER A 99 -2.33 -1.63 27.84
CA SER A 99 -1.22 -1.40 28.78
C SER A 99 -1.45 -2.02 30.16
N ARG A 100 -2.71 -2.12 30.61
CA ARG A 100 -3.05 -2.81 31.87
C ARG A 100 -2.95 -4.32 31.74
N LEU A 101 -3.47 -4.87 30.64
CA LEU A 101 -3.38 -6.31 30.33
C LEU A 101 -1.92 -6.76 30.20
N TRP A 102 -1.06 -5.92 29.61
CA TRP A 102 0.37 -6.20 29.47
C TRP A 102 1.06 -6.48 30.81
N LYS A 103 0.70 -5.71 31.85
CA LYS A 103 1.26 -5.88 33.20
C LYS A 103 0.81 -7.18 33.88
N LEU A 104 -0.31 -7.75 33.45
CA LEU A 104 -0.86 -9.00 33.98
C LEU A 104 -0.28 -10.22 33.25
N SER A 105 -0.28 -10.18 31.92
CA SER A 105 0.28 -11.25 31.09
C SER A 105 0.75 -10.71 29.73
N PRO A 106 2.07 -10.58 29.51
CA PRO A 106 2.61 -10.06 28.26
C PRO A 106 2.34 -10.97 27.06
N VAL A 107 2.40 -12.31 27.24
CA VAL A 107 2.15 -13.28 26.16
C VAL A 107 0.69 -13.26 25.71
N PHE A 108 -0.25 -13.24 26.66
CA PHE A 108 -1.68 -13.15 26.34
C PHE A 108 -2.03 -11.82 25.68
N THR A 109 -1.44 -10.72 26.16
CA THR A 109 -1.66 -9.39 25.58
C THR A 109 -1.11 -9.31 24.15
N LEU A 110 0.05 -9.89 23.88
CA LEU A 110 0.61 -9.97 22.53
C LEU A 110 -0.31 -10.77 21.59
N LEU A 111 -0.80 -11.93 22.03
CA LEU A 111 -1.77 -12.72 21.26
C LEU A 111 -3.06 -11.95 20.98
N LEU A 112 -3.58 -11.25 21.98
CA LEU A 112 -4.78 -10.43 21.85
C LEU A 112 -4.57 -9.26 20.87
N VAL A 113 -3.42 -8.59 20.94
CA VAL A 113 -3.04 -7.54 19.99
C VAL A 113 -2.95 -8.11 18.58
N LEU A 114 -2.25 -9.22 18.37
CA LEU A 114 -2.12 -9.86 17.06
C LEU A 114 -3.47 -10.26 16.49
N ALA A 115 -4.36 -10.86 17.28
CA ALA A 115 -5.70 -11.24 16.84
C ALA A 115 -6.55 -10.01 16.48
N LEU A 116 -6.52 -8.97 17.31
CA LEU A 116 -7.25 -7.73 17.07
C LEU A 116 -6.72 -7.01 15.82
N THR A 117 -5.40 -6.95 15.67
CA THR A 117 -4.74 -6.37 14.51
C THR A 117 -5.01 -7.17 13.23
N ALA A 118 -5.00 -8.49 13.28
CA ALA A 118 -5.34 -9.33 12.13
C ALA A 118 -6.80 -9.12 11.69
N ALA A 119 -7.73 -9.04 12.65
CA ALA A 119 -9.13 -8.73 12.36
C ALA A 119 -9.31 -7.31 11.76
N LEU A 120 -8.54 -6.34 12.25
CA LEU A 120 -8.59 -4.95 11.77
C LEU A 120 -7.82 -4.73 10.47
N SER A 121 -6.78 -5.51 10.15
CA SER A 121 -5.98 -5.42 8.91
C SER A 121 -6.82 -5.69 7.65
N ALA A 122 -7.86 -6.51 7.76
CA ALA A 122 -8.84 -6.69 6.69
C ALA A 122 -9.60 -5.40 6.33
N PHE A 123 -9.70 -4.45 7.26
CA PHE A 123 -10.39 -3.18 7.09
C PHE A 123 -9.44 -1.98 7.00
N VAL A 124 -8.24 -2.06 7.58
CA VAL A 124 -7.24 -0.99 7.69
C VAL A 124 -5.97 -1.43 6.97
N ASN A 125 -5.55 -0.63 5.98
CA ASN A 125 -4.31 -0.86 5.23
C ASN A 125 -3.12 -0.99 6.21
N ASP A 126 -2.05 -1.72 5.87
CA ASP A 126 -1.06 -2.17 6.87
C ASP A 126 -0.24 -1.04 7.54
N THR A 127 -0.24 0.18 6.99
CA THR A 127 0.58 1.32 7.44
C THR A 127 0.27 1.84 8.86
N PRO A 128 -0.99 2.10 9.28
CA PRO A 128 -1.32 2.58 10.63
C PRO A 128 -1.12 1.49 11.69
N ILE A 129 -1.28 0.22 11.32
CA ILE A 129 -1.05 -0.92 12.20
C ILE A 129 0.41 -0.96 12.66
N VAL A 130 1.35 -0.77 11.74
CA VAL A 130 2.79 -0.70 12.06
C VAL A 130 3.07 0.47 13.02
N VAL A 131 2.48 1.64 12.79
CA VAL A 131 2.62 2.82 13.67
C VAL A 131 2.11 2.54 15.09
N LEU A 132 1.07 1.72 15.25
CA LEU A 132 0.54 1.32 16.56
C LEU A 132 1.40 0.25 17.25
N LEU A 133 2.07 -0.63 16.48
CA LEU A 133 2.97 -1.67 16.99
C LEU A 133 4.33 -1.14 17.44
N ILE A 134 4.89 -0.11 16.78
CA ILE A 134 6.19 0.51 17.15
C ILE A 134 6.27 0.87 18.65
N PRO A 135 5.34 1.63 19.26
CA PRO A 135 5.42 1.99 20.67
C PRO A 135 5.23 0.79 21.61
N VAL A 136 4.45 -0.22 21.22
CA VAL A 136 4.30 -1.47 21.99
C VAL A 136 5.63 -2.23 22.00
N LEU A 137 6.22 -2.46 20.83
CA LEU A 137 7.53 -3.13 20.68
C LEU A 137 8.66 -2.35 21.39
N THR A 138 8.64 -1.01 21.32
CA THR A 138 9.64 -0.16 21.99
C THR A 138 9.51 -0.24 23.51
N ARG A 139 8.29 -0.32 24.05
CA ARG A 139 8.06 -0.54 25.49
C ARG A 139 8.50 -1.94 25.92
N MET A 140 8.24 -2.96 25.12
CA MET A 140 8.72 -4.32 25.36
C MET A 140 10.25 -4.40 25.43
N ALA A 141 10.96 -3.69 24.55
CA ALA A 141 12.41 -3.63 24.56
C ALA A 141 12.96 -2.93 25.82
N ARG A 142 12.29 -1.89 26.31
CA ARG A 142 12.70 -1.21 27.56
C ARG A 142 12.42 -2.04 28.80
N ASP A 143 11.25 -2.67 28.91
CA ASP A 143 10.86 -3.46 30.09
C ASP A 143 11.65 -4.78 30.20
N SER A 144 12.17 -5.30 29.08
CA SER A 144 12.96 -6.54 29.05
C SER A 144 14.47 -6.34 29.25
N GLY A 145 14.95 -5.10 29.42
CA GLY A 145 16.37 -4.79 29.64
C GLY A 145 17.32 -5.22 28.52
N ARG A 146 16.80 -5.56 27.33
CA ARG A 146 17.59 -6.04 26.18
C ARG A 146 17.52 -5.06 25.02
N SER A 147 18.67 -4.82 24.40
CA SER A 147 18.84 -3.92 23.25
C SER A 147 17.82 -4.23 22.14
N PRO A 148 17.08 -3.21 21.63
CA PRO A 148 16.09 -3.35 20.55
C PRO A 148 16.63 -4.06 19.29
N SER A 149 17.95 -4.01 19.08
CA SER A 149 18.62 -4.57 17.91
C SER A 149 18.62 -6.10 17.86
N LYS A 150 18.56 -6.79 19.02
CA LYS A 150 18.53 -8.27 19.08
C LYS A 150 17.15 -8.90 18.88
N MET A 151 16.06 -8.12 18.94
CA MET A 151 14.71 -8.60 18.67
C MET A 151 14.26 -8.36 17.22
N LEU A 152 14.94 -7.45 16.50
CA LEU A 152 14.62 -7.10 15.11
C LEU A 152 15.46 -7.86 14.06
N MET A 153 16.48 -8.61 14.50
CA MET A 153 17.25 -9.54 13.67
C MET A 153 17.47 -10.85 14.44
N PRO A 154 16.56 -11.82 14.38
CA PRO A 154 16.92 -13.22 14.35
C PRO A 154 17.34 -13.62 12.93
#